data_AF-A0A2S0MFX5-F1
#
_entry.id   AF-A0A2S0MFX5-F1
#
_cell.length_a   1.000
_cell.length_b   1.000
_cell.length_c   1.000
_cell.angle_alpha   90.00
_cell.angle_beta   90.00
_cell.angle_gamma   90.00
#
_symmetry.space_group_name_H-M   'P 1'
#
loop_
_entity.id
_entity.type
_entity.pdbx_description
1 polymer ?
#
loop_
_entity_poly.entity_id
_entity_poly.type
_entity_poly.pdbx_seq_one_letter_code
_entity_poly.pdbx_strand_id
1 'polypeptide(L)'
;MAHRLEDIRVAMLDMLGEEGAKRHPQVARRIRFGGDAQALWYARADLMAALASESGERSARARTESLSVLFDGMLPKGLMSRPTTLRS
;
A
#
# COMPACT_ATOMS: atom_id res chain seq x y z
N MET A 1 5.37 14.73 -11.59
CA MET A 1 5.72 13.97 -10.37
C MET A 1 4.57 13.89 -9.38
N ALA A 2 3.89 15.00 -9.06
CA ALA A 2 2.70 14.99 -8.17
C ALA A 2 1.55 14.08 -8.66
N HIS A 3 1.35 13.96 -9.98
CA HIS A 3 0.26 13.16 -10.54
C HIS A 3 0.44 11.67 -10.24
N ARG A 4 1.67 11.14 -10.41
CA ARG A 4 1.96 9.72 -10.11
C ARG A 4 1.74 9.37 -8.64
N LEU A 5 2.05 10.29 -7.73
CA LEU A 5 1.81 10.08 -6.30
C LEU A 5 0.30 10.04 -5.98
N GLU A 6 -0.48 10.93 -6.61
CA GLU A 6 -1.94 10.93 -6.47
C GLU A 6 -2.57 9.68 -7.09
N ASP A 7 -2.09 9.21 -8.24
CA ASP A 7 -2.57 7.98 -8.89
C ASP A 7 -2.38 6.76 -7.96
N ILE A 8 -1.22 6.67 -7.29
CA ILE A 8 -0.96 5.63 -6.29
C ILE A 8 -1.91 5.78 -5.10
N ARG A 9 -2.12 7.00 -4.60
CA ARG A 9 -3.02 7.26 -3.48
C ARG A 9 -4.45 6.82 -3.78
N VAL A 10 -4.96 7.17 -4.96
CA VAL A 10 -6.28 6.76 -5.44
C VAL A 10 -6.35 5.24 -5.55
N ALA A 11 -5.36 4.59 -6.18
CA ALA A 11 -5.31 3.13 -6.31
C ALA A 11 -5.30 2.41 -4.95
N MET A 12 -4.57 2.95 -3.95
CA MET A 12 -4.54 2.41 -2.60
C MET A 12 -5.89 2.55 -1.88
N LEU A 13 -6.56 3.69 -2.02
CA LEU A 13 -7.88 3.93 -1.41
C LEU A 13 -8.96 3.09 -2.07
N ASP A 14 -8.93 2.94 -3.40
CA ASP A 14 -9.83 2.07 -4.14
C ASP A 14 -9.65 0.60 -3.74
N MET A 15 -8.39 0.16 -3.61
CA MET A 15 -8.08 -1.20 -3.16
C MET A 15 -8.58 -1.48 -1.73
N LEU A 16 -8.47 -0.49 -0.83
CA LEU A 16 -8.98 -0.57 0.54
C LEU A 16 -10.52 -0.56 0.57
N GLY A 17 -11.15 0.18 -0.34
CA GLY A 17 -12.60 0.36 -0.41
C GLY A 17 -13.18 1.13 0.80
N GLU A 18 -14.46 1.48 0.71
CA GLU A 18 -15.13 2.22 1.78
C GLU A 18 -15.26 1.40 3.08
N GLU A 19 -15.58 0.11 2.97
CA GLU A 19 -15.72 -0.77 4.13
C GLU A 19 -14.38 -1.02 4.82
N GLY A 20 -13.31 -1.26 4.05
CA GLY A 20 -11.96 -1.37 4.59
C GLY A 20 -11.49 -0.06 5.23
N ALA A 21 -11.89 1.09 4.67
CA ALA A 21 -11.59 2.39 5.28
C ALA A 21 -12.33 2.63 6.60
N LYS A 22 -13.55 2.10 6.76
CA LYS A 22 -14.30 2.14 8.02
C LYS A 22 -13.70 1.21 9.08
N ARG A 23 -13.26 0.01 8.69
CA ARG A 23 -12.62 -0.96 9.60
C ARG A 23 -11.18 -0.59 9.98
N HIS A 24 -10.47 0.06 9.07
CA HIS A 24 -9.06 0.43 9.22
C HIS A 24 -8.84 1.94 8.99
N PRO A 25 -9.45 2.82 9.80
CA PRO A 25 -9.39 4.27 9.59
C PRO A 25 -7.97 4.83 9.65
N GLN A 26 -7.09 4.22 10.45
CA GLN A 26 -5.67 4.56 10.52
C GLN A 26 -4.93 4.32 9.20
N VAL A 27 -5.29 3.25 8.47
CA VAL A 27 -4.68 2.92 7.17
C VAL A 27 -5.15 3.92 6.12
N ALA A 28 -6.46 4.18 6.06
CA ALA A 28 -7.02 5.19 5.17
C ALA A 28 -6.42 6.58 5.43
N ARG A 29 -6.18 6.95 6.69
CA ARG A 29 -5.52 8.20 7.07
C ARG A 29 -4.08 8.27 6.56
N ARG A 30 -3.28 7.22 6.76
CA ARG A 30 -1.89 7.16 6.28
C ARG A 30 -1.80 7.29 4.76
N ILE A 31 -2.72 6.67 4.02
CA ILE A 31 -2.79 6.77 2.56
C ILE A 31 -3.16 8.20 2.14
N ARG A 32 -4.21 8.79 2.73
CA ARG A 32 -4.67 10.15 2.39
C ARG A 32 -3.62 11.22 2.65
N PHE A 33 -2.93 11.14 3.79
CA PHE A 33 -2.00 12.19 4.23
C PHE A 33 -0.51 11.87 4.01
N GLY A 34 -0.18 10.73 3.39
CA GLY A 34 1.20 10.40 3.04
C GLY A 34 1.76 11.44 2.07
N GLY A 35 2.79 12.19 2.47
CA GLY A 35 3.28 13.35 1.72
C GLY A 35 4.19 13.02 0.53
N ASP A 36 4.70 11.79 0.46
CA ASP A 36 5.64 11.36 -0.57
C ASP A 36 5.52 9.86 -0.88
N ALA A 37 6.32 9.41 -1.84
CA ALA A 37 6.37 8.01 -2.28
C ALA A 37 6.74 7.05 -1.15
N GLN A 38 7.64 7.46 -0.25
CA GLN A 38 8.12 6.63 0.84
C GLN A 38 7.02 6.45 1.91
N ALA A 39 6.28 7.51 2.23
CA ALA A 39 5.15 7.45 3.14
C ALA A 39 4.05 6.51 2.61
N LEU A 40 3.73 6.59 1.32
CA LEU A 40 2.77 5.66 0.68
C LEU A 40 3.32 4.22 0.63
N TRP A 41 4.62 4.04 0.43
CA TRP A 41 5.24 2.72 0.46
C TRP A 41 5.14 2.05 1.84
N TYR A 42 5.28 2.82 2.93
CA TYR A 42 5.04 2.28 4.27
C TYR A 42 3.55 2.02 4.51
N ALA A 43 2.67 2.91 4.08
CA ALA A 43 1.23 2.71 4.17
C ALA A 43 0.76 1.47 3.38
N ARG A 44 1.50 1.05 2.35
CA ARG A 44 1.24 -0.19 1.60
C ARG A 44 1.35 -1.44 2.46
N ALA A 45 2.28 -1.50 3.42
CA ALA A 45 2.40 -2.63 4.33
C ALA A 45 1.16 -2.74 5.25
N ASP A 46 0.68 -1.60 5.75
CA ASP A 46 -0.56 -1.53 6.53
C ASP A 46 -1.78 -1.92 5.70
N LEU A 47 -1.83 -1.50 4.43
CA LEU A 47 -2.88 -1.89 3.47
C LEU A 47 -2.89 -3.40 3.24
N MET A 48 -1.73 -4.03 3.07
CA MET A 48 -1.64 -5.48 2.92
C MET A 48 -2.21 -6.21 4.14
N ALA A 49 -1.86 -5.76 5.35
CA ALA A 49 -2.39 -6.35 6.59
C ALA A 49 -3.92 -6.18 6.71
N ALA A 50 -4.44 -5.01 6.35
CA ALA A 50 -5.89 -4.76 6.30
C ALA A 50 -6.58 -5.73 5.32
N LEU A 51 -6.08 -5.83 4.08
CA LEU A 51 -6.62 -6.73 3.05
C LEU A 51 -6.53 -8.20 3.45
N ALA A 52 -5.46 -8.60 4.14
CA ALA A 52 -5.25 -9.97 4.60
C ALA A 52 -6.27 -10.36 5.68
N SER A 53 -6.66 -9.42 6.54
CA SER A 53 -7.69 -9.64 7.56
C SER A 53 -9.07 -9.90 6.96
N GLU A 54 -9.34 -9.39 5.74
CA GLU A 54 -10.63 -9.54 5.07
C GLU A 54 -10.68 -10.71 4.07
N SER A 55 -9.60 -10.91 3.30
CA SER A 55 -9.59 -11.79 2.12
C SER A 55 -8.51 -12.88 2.16
N GLY A 56 -7.75 -12.94 3.26
CA GLY A 56 -6.63 -13.85 3.43
C GLY A 56 -5.33 -13.33 2.81
N GLU A 57 -4.21 -13.77 3.38
CA GLU A 57 -2.88 -13.24 3.06
C GLU A 57 -2.48 -13.42 1.59
N ARG A 58 -2.81 -14.57 0.97
CA ARG A 58 -2.46 -14.84 -0.43
C ARG A 58 -3.10 -13.83 -1.39
N SER A 59 -4.39 -13.56 -1.22
CA SER A 59 -5.13 -12.61 -2.07
C SER A 59 -4.62 -11.19 -1.84
N ALA A 60 -4.45 -10.81 -0.57
CA ALA A 60 -3.92 -9.51 -0.18
C ALA A 60 -2.53 -9.26 -0.78
N ARG A 61 -1.64 -10.25 -0.70
CA ARG A 61 -0.30 -10.18 -1.24
C ARG A 61 -0.29 -9.95 -2.76
N ALA A 62 -1.06 -10.71 -3.53
CA ALA A 62 -1.13 -10.55 -4.99
C ALA A 62 -1.63 -9.15 -5.41
N ARG A 63 -2.67 -8.64 -4.73
CA ARG A 63 -3.19 -7.28 -4.97
C ARG A 63 -2.13 -6.22 -4.63
N THR A 64 -1.45 -6.38 -3.50
CA THR A 64 -0.47 -5.42 -3.02
C THR A 64 0.84 -5.46 -3.84
N GLU A 65 1.24 -6.62 -4.38
CA GLU A 65 2.36 -6.74 -5.32
C GLU A 65 2.10 -6.01 -6.63
N SER A 66 0.87 -6.08 -7.16
CA SER A 66 0.49 -5.30 -8.35
C SER A 66 0.62 -3.79 -8.09
N LEU A 67 0.26 -3.34 -6.88
CA LEU A 67 0.43 -1.94 -6.46
C LEU A 67 1.91 -1.53 -6.34
N SER A 68 2.82 -2.43 -5.93
CA SER A 68 4.26 -2.13 -5.81
C SER A 68 4.88 -1.64 -7.10
N VAL A 69 4.39 -2.11 -8.25
CA VAL A 69 4.90 -1.73 -9.57
C VAL A 69 4.75 -0.22 -9.81
N LEU A 70 3.71 0.40 -9.26
CA LEU A 70 3.48 1.85 -9.43
C LEU A 70 4.56 2.72 -8.75
N PHE A 71 5.26 2.17 -7.77
CA PHE A 71 6.35 2.87 -7.08
C PHE A 71 7.68 2.83 -7.86
N ASP A 72 7.73 2.15 -9.01
CA ASP A 72 8.98 2.00 -9.76
C ASP A 72 9.56 3.36 -10.19
N GLY A 73 10.86 3.52 -9.94
CA GLY A 73 11.59 4.78 -10.12
C GLY A 73 11.22 5.91 -9.16
N MET A 74 10.31 5.71 -8.19
CA MET A 74 9.94 6.74 -7.18
C MET A 74 10.63 6.57 -5.83
N LEU A 75 11.16 5.38 -5.55
CA LEU A 75 11.78 5.06 -4.27
C LEU A 75 13.31 5.08 -4.36
N PRO A 76 14.01 5.42 -3.26
CA PRO A 76 15.44 5.17 -3.14
C PRO A 76 15.77 3.70 -3.44
N LYS A 77 16.89 3.44 -4.11
CA LYS A 77 17.29 2.09 -4.57
C LYS A 77 17.34 1.03 -3.45
N GLY A 78 17.49 1.45 -2.18
CA GLY A 78 17.49 0.55 -1.02
C GLY A 78 16.11 0.15 -0.49
N LEU A 79 15.04 0.87 -0.87
CA LEU A 79 13.68 0.68 -0.31
C LEU A 79 12.85 -0.35 -1.10
N MET A 80 13.10 -0.48 -2.40
CA MET A 80 12.54 -1.53 -3.25
C MET A 80 13.16 -2.92 -2.95
N SER A 81 14.33 -2.94 -2.31
CA SER A 81 15.05 -4.17 -2.01
C SER A 81 14.48 -4.85 -0.78
N ARG A 82 13.51 -5.72 -1.07
CA ARG A 82 13.11 -6.96 -0.38
C ARG A 82 11.75 -6.91 0.32
N PRO A 83 10.73 -7.60 -0.23
CA PRO A 83 9.67 -8.15 0.60
C PRO A 83 10.32 -9.21 1.49
N THR A 84 10.58 -8.86 2.75
CA THR A 84 11.04 -9.83 3.74
C THR A 84 9.94 -10.85 3.92
N THR A 85 10.18 -12.06 3.41
CA THR A 85 9.52 -13.28 3.86
C THR A 85 9.88 -13.46 5.33
N LEU A 86 9.12 -12.84 6.24
CA LEU A 86 9.12 -13.25 7.63
C LEU A 86 8.34 -14.57 7.70
N ARG A 87 9.12 -15.63 7.51
CA ARG A 87 8.77 -17.02 7.78
C ARG A 87 8.98 -17.26 9.28
N SER A 88 7.91 -17.52 10.02
CA SER A 88 7.84 -18.45 11.16
C SER A 88 6.40 -18.52 11.64
#